data_AF-A0A9P3ZLJ9-F1
#
_entry.id   AF-A0A9P3ZLJ9-F1
#
_cell.length_a   1.000
_cell.length_b   1.000
_cell.length_c   1.000
_cell.angle_alpha   90.00
_cell.angle_beta   90.00
_cell.angle_gamma   90.00
#
_symmetry.space_group_name_H-M   'P 1'
#
loop_
_entity.id
_entity.type
_entity.pdbx_description
1 polymer ?
#
loop_
_entity_poly.entity_id
_entity_poly.type
_entity_poly.pdbx_seq_one_letter_code
_entity_poly.pdbx_strand_id
1 'polypeptide(L)'
;FYIDLSYRFQSRMDFGNCWVEPMHFLNAGIKKRFGDKFTAACSVRNLIDRPQHVGARGEGFVRRVDVSQQWNCREFRISLSYNFKSGKAFKRRAVEAGSADEKSRL
;
A
#
# COMPACT_ATOMS: atom_id res chain seq x y z
N PHE A 1 8.83 -9.61 12.92
CA PHE A 1 8.84 -8.32 12.20
C PHE A 1 8.74 -8.63 10.73
N TYR A 2 8.12 -7.75 9.94
CA TYR A 2 7.95 -7.91 8.51
C TYR A 2 8.69 -6.78 7.81
N ILE A 3 9.47 -7.15 6.81
CA ILE A 3 10.16 -6.20 5.94
C ILE A 3 9.52 -6.37 4.57
N ASP A 4 9.06 -5.26 4.01
CA ASP A 4 8.52 -5.18 2.65
C ASP A 4 9.54 -4.43 1.80
N LEU A 5 9.96 -5.03 0.70
CA LEU A 5 10.84 -4.39 -0.27
C LEU A 5 10.25 -4.62 -1.65
N SER A 6 10.04 -3.53 -2.37
CA SER A 6 9.52 -3.57 -3.74
C SER A 6 10.39 -2.71 -4.62
N TYR A 7 10.89 -3.32 -5.69
CA TYR A 7 11.62 -2.61 -6.73
C TYR A 7 10.88 -2.76 -8.05
N ARG A 8 10.62 -1.63 -8.72
CA ARG A 8 10.02 -1.59 -10.05
C ARG A 8 10.94 -0.81 -10.97
N PHE A 9 11.26 -1.43 -12.09
CA PHE A 9 12.00 -0.84 -13.18
C PHE A 9 11.07 -0.63 -14.37
N GLN A 10 11.15 0.55 -14.97
CA GLN A 10 10.54 0.84 -16.26
C GLN A 10 11.66 1.15 -17.24
N SER A 11 11.73 0.40 -18.33
CA SER A 11 12.66 0.68 -19.41
C SER A 11 12.36 2.02 -20.06
N ARG A 12 13.30 2.51 -20.87
CA ARG A 12 13.07 3.66 -21.74
C ARG A 12 11.79 3.45 -22.55
N MET A 13 10.99 4.50 -22.66
CA MET A 13 9.79 4.52 -23.50
C MET A 13 9.96 5.60 -24.56
N ASP A 14 9.80 5.24 -25.83
CA ASP A 14 9.85 6.18 -26.94
C ASP A 14 8.42 6.45 -27.44
N PHE A 15 8.07 7.72 -27.59
CA PHE A 15 6.79 8.26 -28.02
C PHE A 15 7.02 9.12 -29.26
N GLY A 16 7.28 8.48 -30.40
CA GLY A 16 7.64 9.14 -31.65
C GLY A 16 8.92 9.96 -31.49
N ASN A 17 8.78 11.28 -31.47
CA ASN A 17 9.87 12.23 -31.28
C ASN A 17 10.22 12.49 -29.81
N CYS A 18 9.39 12.07 -28.87
CA CYS A 18 9.63 12.19 -27.44
C CYS A 18 10.12 10.87 -26.85
N TRP A 19 10.86 10.90 -25.75
CA TRP A 19 11.21 9.72 -24.98
C TRP A 19 11.22 9.99 -23.50
N VAL A 20 10.99 8.96 -22.72
CA VAL A 20 11.13 8.96 -21.27
C VAL A 20 12.29 8.06 -20.92
N GLU A 21 13.27 8.58 -20.19
CA GLU A 21 14.41 7.79 -19.74
C GLU A 21 13.97 6.71 -18.73
N PRO A 22 14.79 5.65 -18.53
CA PRO A 22 14.45 4.58 -17.61
C PRO A 22 14.14 5.09 -16.21
N MET A 23 13.12 4.52 -15.59
CA MET A 23 12.68 4.90 -14.24
C MET A 23 12.89 3.78 -13.25
N HIS A 24 13.33 4.18 -12.06
CA HIS A 24 13.62 3.28 -10.96
C HIS A 24 12.75 3.66 -9.76
N PHE A 25 11.99 2.69 -9.27
CA PHE A 25 11.15 2.85 -8.10
C PHE A 25 11.59 1.85 -7.05
N LEU A 26 12.00 2.35 -5.89
CA LEU A 26 12.35 1.52 -4.75
C LEU A 26 11.47 1.89 -3.56
N ASN A 27 10.70 0.94 -3.07
CA ASN A 27 9.86 1.08 -1.90
C ASN A 27 10.37 0.14 -0.82
N ALA A 28 10.43 0.62 0.41
CA ALA A 28 10.86 -0.16 1.55
C ALA A 28 9.91 0.09 2.72
N GLY A 29 9.60 -0.94 3.48
CA GLY A 29 8.72 -0.86 4.63
C GLY A 29 9.14 -1.83 5.72
N ILE A 30 8.93 -1.41 6.97
CA ILE A 30 9.06 -2.25 8.14
C ILE A 30 7.76 -2.21 8.92
N LYS A 31 7.29 -3.38 9.32
CA LYS A 31 6.07 -3.56 10.12
C LYS A 31 6.37 -4.46 11.30
N LYS A 32 6.01 -3.98 12.50
CA LYS A 32 6.14 -4.74 13.74
C LYS A 32 4.79 -4.83 14.42
N ARG A 33 4.36 -6.06 14.67
CA ARG A 33 3.21 -6.36 15.51
C ARG A 33 3.70 -6.56 16.95
N PHE A 34 2.99 -5.95 17.89
CA PHE A 34 3.23 -6.05 19.33
C PHE A 34 2.03 -6.75 19.96
N GLY A 35 2.20 -8.03 20.30
CA GLY A 35 1.11 -8.90 20.75
C GLY A 35 0.01 -9.05 19.69
N ASP A 36 -1.22 -9.29 20.11
CA ASP A 36 -2.31 -9.53 19.17
C ASP A 36 -3.05 -8.28 18.71
N LYS A 37 -2.87 -7.16 19.41
CA LYS A 37 -3.72 -5.98 19.23
C LYS A 37 -3.01 -4.83 18.54
N PHE A 38 -1.73 -4.60 18.79
CA PHE A 38 -1.05 -3.41 18.30
C PHE A 38 -0.10 -3.73 17.14
N THR A 39 -0.07 -2.88 16.13
CA THR A 39 0.86 -2.94 15.00
C THR A 39 1.35 -1.55 14.67
N ALA A 40 2.66 -1.38 14.59
CA ALA A 40 3.29 -0.20 14.02
C ALA A 40 3.94 -0.55 12.68
N ALA A 41 3.84 0.35 11.71
CA ALA A 41 4.51 0.24 10.42
C ALA A 41 5.10 1.59 10.02
N CYS A 42 6.24 1.54 9.35
CA CYS A 42 6.87 2.66 8.68
C CYS A 42 7.25 2.21 7.27
N SER A 43 6.97 3.02 6.27
CA SER A 43 7.31 2.75 4.89
C SER A 43 7.76 4.01 4.17
N VAL A 44 8.68 3.84 3.24
CA VAL A 44 9.19 4.87 2.35
C VAL A 44 8.88 4.43 0.92
N ARG A 45 8.10 5.26 0.21
CA ARG A 45 7.89 5.10 -1.22
C ARG A 45 8.92 5.93 -1.98
N ASN A 46 9.44 5.35 -3.07
CA ASN A 46 10.45 5.92 -3.93
C ASN A 46 11.70 6.46 -3.19
N LEU A 47 12.39 5.57 -2.49
CA LEU A 47 13.58 5.89 -1.69
C LEU A 47 14.70 6.59 -2.47
N ILE A 48 14.82 6.30 -3.78
CA ILE A 48 15.87 6.84 -4.66
C ILE A 48 15.56 8.29 -5.09
N ASP A 49 14.29 8.72 -5.02
CA ASP A 49 13.83 10.08 -5.32
C ASP A 49 14.37 10.65 -6.65
N ARG A 50 14.34 9.82 -7.71
CA ARG A 50 14.82 10.25 -9.03
C ARG A 50 13.73 11.04 -9.77
N PRO A 51 14.02 12.25 -10.25
CA PRO A 51 13.12 12.96 -11.17
C PRO A 51 12.99 12.17 -12.48
N GLN A 52 11.88 12.36 -13.17
CA GLN A 52 11.65 11.73 -14.47
C GLN A 52 12.28 12.61 -15.55
N HIS A 53 13.20 12.05 -16.32
CA HIS A 53 13.80 12.75 -17.46
C HIS A 53 12.99 12.47 -18.72
N VAL A 54 12.48 13.54 -19.33
CA VAL A 54 11.72 13.48 -20.59
C VAL A 54 12.47 14.25 -21.65
N GLY A 55 12.76 13.59 -22.77
CA GLY A 55 13.38 14.18 -23.94
C GLY A 55 12.39 14.35 -25.08
N ALA A 56 12.64 15.35 -25.93
CA ALA A 56 11.97 15.54 -27.20
C ALA A 56 12.99 15.95 -28.27
N ARG A 57 12.88 15.37 -29.46
CA ARG A 57 13.70 15.69 -30.63
C ARG A 57 12.83 16.32 -31.70
N GLY A 58 13.28 17.45 -32.25
CA GLY A 58 12.68 18.07 -33.42
C GLY A 58 13.73 18.33 -34.49
N GLU A 59 13.34 18.96 -35.60
CA GLU A 59 14.31 19.39 -36.60
C GLU A 59 15.25 20.44 -35.99
N GLY A 60 16.53 20.09 -35.90
CA GLY A 60 17.59 20.97 -35.39
C GLY A 60 17.69 21.09 -33.87
N PHE A 61 16.85 20.43 -33.06
CA PHE A 61 16.94 20.52 -31.59
C PHE A 61 16.67 19.22 -30.85
N VAL A 62 17.33 19.11 -29.70
CA VAL A 62 17.05 18.12 -28.66
C VAL A 62 16.80 18.86 -27.36
N ARG A 63 15.63 18.69 -26.77
CA ARG A 63 15.27 19.27 -25.47
C ARG A 63 15.12 18.16 -24.45
N ARG A 64 15.77 18.30 -23.29
CA ARG A 64 15.53 17.46 -22.11
C ARG A 64 14.92 18.30 -21.01
N VAL A 65 13.95 17.73 -20.31
CA VAL A 65 13.25 18.36 -19.21
C VAL A 65 13.22 17.38 -18.05
N ASP A 66 13.59 17.88 -16.88
CA ASP A 66 13.47 17.17 -15.62
C ASP A 66 12.08 17.45 -15.05
N VAL A 67 11.27 16.39 -14.95
CA VAL A 67 9.89 16.47 -14.47
C VAL A 67 9.81 15.79 -13.11
N SER A 68 9.46 16.57 -12.08
CA SER A 68 9.08 16.03 -10.79
C SER A 68 7.59 15.69 -10.81
N GLN A 69 7.26 14.43 -11.06
CA GLN A 69 5.88 13.94 -11.02
C GLN A 69 5.52 13.56 -9.59
N GLN A 70 4.32 13.93 -9.14
CA GLN A 70 3.85 13.70 -7.77
C GLN A 70 3.92 12.23 -7.32
N TRP A 71 3.76 11.27 -8.25
CA TRP A 71 3.84 9.84 -7.95
C TRP A 71 5.29 9.31 -7.83
N ASN A 72 6.28 10.07 -8.32
CA ASN A 72 7.70 9.76 -8.19
C ASN A 72 8.33 10.45 -6.97
N CYS A 73 7.65 11.37 -6.28
CA CYS A 73 8.26 11.98 -5.11
C CYS A 73 8.42 10.96 -3.97
N ARG A 74 9.51 11.09 -3.22
CA ARG A 74 9.70 10.30 -2.00
C ARG A 74 8.61 10.60 -0.98
N GLU A 75 7.92 9.55 -0.52
CA GLU A 75 6.86 9.66 0.51
C GLU A 75 7.22 8.81 1.71
N PHE A 76 7.14 9.40 2.90
CA PHE A 76 7.26 8.69 4.17
C PHE A 76 5.87 8.46 4.75
N ARG A 77 5.56 7.22 5.10
CA ARG A 77 4.28 6.82 5.68
C ARG A 77 4.51 6.07 6.98
N ILE A 78 3.92 6.59 8.05
CA ILE A 78 3.87 5.95 9.36
C ILE A 78 2.42 5.51 9.61
N SER A 79 2.23 4.31 10.13
CA SER A 79 0.90 3.77 10.39
C SER A 79 0.88 3.02 11.72
N LEU A 80 -0.09 3.36 12.55
CA LEU A 80 -0.34 2.71 13.83
C LEU A 80 -1.75 2.09 13.77
N SER A 81 -1.86 0.82 14.15
CA SER A 81 -3.12 0.09 14.14
C SER A 81 -3.31 -0.63 15.47
N TYR A 82 -4.50 -0.49 16.06
CA TYR A 82 -4.89 -1.19 17.28
C TYR A 82 -6.21 -1.93 17.07
N ASN A 83 -6.23 -3.23 17.39
CA ASN A 83 -7.38 -4.10 17.26
C ASN A 83 -8.11 -4.21 18.60
N PHE A 84 -9.32 -3.65 18.66
CA PHE A 84 -10.19 -3.65 19.83
C PHE A 84 -11.08 -4.90 19.94
N LYS A 85 -10.64 -6.07 19.46
CA LYS A 85 -11.37 -7.33 19.71
C LYS A 85 -11.53 -7.53 21.22
N SER A 86 -12.72 -7.21 21.71
CA SER A 86 -13.19 -7.55 23.05
C SER A 86 -13.35 -9.07 23.08
N GLY A 87 -12.62 -9.72 23.98
CA GLY A 87 -12.60 -11.17 24.12
C GLY A 87 -13.95 -11.69 24.56
N LYS A 88 -14.80 -11.98 23.57
CA LYS A 88 -15.87 -12.99 23.51
C LYS A 88 -16.66 -12.64 22.26
N ALA A 89 -16.54 -13.45 21.21
CA ALA A 89 -17.56 -13.49 20.17
C ALA A 89 -18.91 -13.60 20.89
N PHE A 90 -19.81 -12.66 20.63
CA PHE A 90 -21.15 -12.67 21.22
C PHE A 90 -21.76 -14.04 20.92
N LYS A 91 -21.78 -14.93 21.92
CA LYS A 91 -22.57 -16.15 21.84
C LYS A 91 -24.00 -15.66 21.84
N ARG A 92 -24.58 -15.49 20.64
CA ARG A 92 -26.01 -15.32 20.46
C ARG A 92 -26.66 -16.45 21.25
N ARG A 93 -27.25 -16.12 22.41
CA ARG A 93 -28.11 -17.06 23.12
C ARG A 93 -29.24 -17.32 22.13
N ALA A 94 -29.30 -18.53 21.57
CA ALA A 94 -30.47 -18.96 20.85
C ALA A 94 -31.61 -18.91 21.88
N VAL A 95 -32.42 -17.85 21.80
CA VAL A 95 -33.68 -17.78 22.54
C VAL A 95 -34.61 -18.68 21.74
N GLU A 96 -34.67 -19.96 22.13
CA GLU A 96 -35.84 -20.79 21.84
C GLU A 96 -36.97 -20.26 22.73
N ALA A 97 -37.65 -19.24 22.22
CA ALA A 97 -38.97 -18.91 22.68
C ALA A 97 -39.95 -19.77 21.88
N GLY A 98 -40.63 -20.70 22.57
CA GLY A 98 -41.90 -21.24 22.12
C GLY A 98 -41.93 -22.76 21.90
N SER A 99 -42.66 -23.43 22.79
CA SER A 99 -43.40 -24.67 22.51
C SER A 99 -42.66 -26.01 22.68
N ALA A 100 -42.23 -26.33 23.90
CA ALA A 100 -41.82 -27.69 24.25
C ALA A 100 -42.33 -28.22 25.60
N ASP A 101 -43.27 -27.53 26.26
CA ASP A 101 -43.81 -27.94 27.58
C ASP A 101 -45.34 -28.16 27.59
N GLU A 102 -45.91 -28.51 26.43
CA GLU A 102 -47.33 -28.90 26.30
C GLU A 102 -47.53 -30.38 25.92
N LYS A 103 -46.54 -31.25 26.21
CA LYS A 103 -46.61 -32.69 25.85
C LYS A 103 -46.39 -33.69 26.98
N SER A 104 -46.54 -33.27 28.24
CA SER A 104 -46.44 -34.18 29.40
C SER A 104 -47.61 -34.03 30.40
N ARG A 105 -48.84 -33.79 29.89
CA ARG A 105 -50.07 -33.80 30.71
C ARG A 105 -51.26 -34.45 29.99
N LEU A 106 -51.05 -35.64 29.42
CA LEU A 106 -52.09 -36.57 29.01
C LEU A 106 -51.81 -37.94 29.61
#